data_AF-A0A531L4C1-F1
#
_entry.id   AF-A0A531L4C1-F1
#
_cell.length_a   1.000
_cell.length_b   1.000
_cell.length_c   1.000
_cell.angle_alpha   90.00
_cell.angle_beta   90.00
_cell.angle_gamma   90.00
#
_symmetry.space_group_name_H-M   'P 1'
#
loop_
_entity.id
_entity.type
_entity.pdbx_description
1 polymer ?
#
loop_
_entity_poly.entity_id
_entity_poly.type
_entity_poly.pdbx_seq_one_letter_code
_entity_poly.pdbx_strand_id
1 'polypeptide(L)' 'MASDAQPTPVFTKPVTLREVASLAGVSVATASKALNGQGRMTAETRERIRETAQRLGFRPN' A
#
# COMPACT_ATOMS: atom_id res chain seq x y z
N MET A 1 14.14 -38.73 4.20
CA MET A 1 12.86 -39.12 4.81
C MET A 1 12.40 -37.94 5.66
N ALA A 2 12.18 -36.73 5.11
CA ALA A 2 11.32 -36.34 3.97
C ALA A 2 9.86 -36.67 4.25
N SER A 3 9.20 -35.78 4.99
CA SER A 3 7.76 -35.51 5.16
C SER A 3 7.67 -34.59 6.39
N ASP A 4 7.68 -33.27 6.23
CA ASP A 4 6.48 -32.52 5.86
C ASP A 4 6.89 -31.24 5.10
N ALA A 5 6.79 -31.27 3.78
CA ALA A 5 6.91 -30.08 2.95
C ALA A 5 5.61 -29.28 3.13
N GLN A 6 5.58 -28.44 4.16
CA GLN A 6 4.59 -27.38 4.20
C GLN A 6 4.80 -26.55 2.94
N PRO A 7 3.81 -26.43 2.04
CA PRO A 7 3.88 -25.40 1.02
C PRO A 7 3.96 -24.08 1.78
N THR A 8 5.10 -23.41 1.70
CA THR A 8 5.25 -22.04 2.21
C THR A 8 4.10 -21.26 1.60
N PRO A 9 3.17 -20.72 2.40
CA PRO A 9 2.13 -19.89 1.83
C PRO A 9 2.84 -18.71 1.17
N VAL A 10 2.86 -18.72 -0.15
CA VAL A 10 3.10 -17.53 -0.96
C VAL A 10 1.89 -16.64 -0.69
N PHE A 11 1.93 -15.96 0.47
CA PHE A 11 0.96 -14.93 0.78
C PHE A 11 1.19 -13.86 -0.28
N THR A 12 0.43 -13.93 -1.36
CA THR A 12 0.14 -12.80 -2.22
C THR A 12 -0.53 -11.78 -1.33
N LYS A 13 0.29 -10.99 -0.63
CA LYS A 13 -0.19 -10.03 0.35
C LYS A 13 -1.14 -9.11 -0.40
N PRO A 14 -2.40 -8.96 0.06
CA PRO A 14 -3.27 -7.96 -0.52
C PRO A 14 -2.54 -6.63 -0.44
N VAL A 15 -2.58 -5.85 -1.50
CA VAL A 15 -1.96 -4.53 -1.52
C VAL A 15 -2.59 -3.73 -0.39
N THR A 16 -1.83 -3.54 0.67
CA THR A 16 -2.26 -2.81 1.85
C THR A 16 -1.83 -1.37 1.73
N LEU A 17 -2.56 -0.50 2.42
CA LEU A 17 -2.23 0.91 2.53
C LEU A 17 -0.81 1.16 3.08
N ARG A 18 -0.25 0.18 3.82
CA ARG A 18 1.14 0.18 4.28
C ARG A 18 2.14 0.02 3.13
N GLU A 19 1.87 -0.84 2.16
CA GLU A 19 2.71 -0.99 0.96
C GLU A 19 2.69 0.29 0.11
N VAL A 20 1.50 0.87 -0.07
CA VAL A 20 1.34 2.16 -0.75
C VAL A 20 2.18 3.24 -0.06
N ALA A 21 2.14 3.29 1.28
CA ALA A 21 2.89 4.25 2.08
C ALA A 21 4.41 4.05 1.94
N SER A 22 4.89 2.81 2.05
CA SER A 22 6.31 2.48 1.89
C SER A 22 6.83 2.83 0.51
N LEU A 23 6.07 2.56 -0.55
CA LEU A 23 6.47 2.90 -1.92
C LEU A 23 6.39 4.39 -2.23
N ALA A 24 5.42 5.10 -1.66
CA ALA A 24 5.31 6.55 -1.79
C ALA A 24 6.29 7.31 -0.87
N GLY A 25 7.03 6.63 0.00
CA GLY A 25 7.97 7.24 0.93
C GLY A 25 7.30 8.03 2.06
N VAL A 26 6.06 7.66 2.41
CA VAL A 26 5.26 8.34 3.45
C VAL A 26 4.86 7.38 4.56
N SER A 27 4.40 7.91 5.69
CA SER A 27 3.83 7.10 6.77
C SER A 27 2.45 6.55 6.39
N VAL A 28 2.07 5.41 6.97
CA VAL A 28 0.74 4.79 6.79
C VAL A 28 -0.39 5.78 7.11
N ALA A 29 -0.23 6.58 8.18
CA ALA A 29 -1.19 7.63 8.52
C ALA A 29 -1.32 8.70 7.43
N THR A 30 -0.22 9.06 6.75
CA THR A 30 -0.21 10.02 5.65
C THR A 30 -0.86 9.43 4.41
N ALA A 31 -0.56 8.18 4.05
CA ALA A 31 -1.25 7.50 2.95
C ALA A 31 -2.75 7.36 3.21
N SER A 32 -3.16 7.08 4.45
CA SER A 32 -4.57 6.96 4.84
C SER A 32 -5.29 8.28 4.69
N LYS A 33 -4.70 9.35 5.24
CA LYS A 33 -5.17 10.71 5.06
C LYS A 33 -5.27 11.07 3.57
N ALA A 34 -4.20 10.85 2.80
CA ALA A 34 -4.14 11.17 1.37
C ALA A 34 -5.25 10.48 0.55
N LEU A 35 -5.47 9.19 0.80
CA LEU A 35 -6.49 8.38 0.11
C LEU A 35 -7.91 8.76 0.54
N ASN A 36 -8.10 9.13 1.81
CA ASN A 36 -9.36 9.68 2.32
C ASN A 36 -9.56 11.17 1.98
N GLY A 37 -8.66 11.78 1.20
CA GLY A 37 -8.69 13.20 0.87
C GLY A 37 -8.46 14.13 2.07
N GLN A 38 -8.08 13.59 3.23
CA GLN A 38 -7.76 14.35 4.43
C GLN A 38 -6.26 14.61 4.52
N GLY A 39 -5.88 15.66 5.24
CA GLY A 39 -4.47 15.99 5.49
C GLY A 39 -3.93 17.15 4.65
N ARG A 40 -3.10 17.98 5.31
CA ARG A 40 -2.30 19.02 4.69
C ARG A 40 -1.11 18.36 3.99
N MET A 41 -1.26 18.08 2.71
CA MET A 41 -0.17 17.67 1.83
C MET A 41 -0.26 18.45 0.53
N THR A 42 0.87 18.59 -0.16
CA THR A 42 0.92 19.24 -1.46
C THR A 42 0.15 18.41 -2.49
N ALA A 43 -0.36 19.08 -3.53
CA ALA A 43 -1.00 18.39 -4.65
C ALA A 43 -0.07 17.32 -5.24
N GLU A 44 1.22 17.63 -5.36
CA GLU A 44 2.27 16.72 -5.84
C GLU A 44 2.39 15.44 -5.00
N THR A 45 2.38 15.56 -3.65
CA THR A 45 2.45 14.40 -2.76
C THR A 45 1.21 13.52 -2.89
N ARG A 46 0.02 14.15 -3.00
CA ARG A 46 -1.24 13.44 -3.21
C ARG A 46 -1.23 12.71 -4.55
N GLU A 47 -0.78 13.35 -5.62
CA GLU A 47 -0.64 12.75 -6.95
C GLU A 47 0.25 11.50 -6.88
N ARG A 48 1.44 11.62 -6.27
CA ARG A 48 2.40 10.52 -6.13
C ARG A 48 1.84 9.33 -5.34
N ILE A 49 1.12 9.59 -4.24
CA ILE A 49 0.45 8.55 -3.47
C ILE A 49 -0.66 7.91 -4.30
N ARG A 50 -1.45 8.70 -5.03
CA ARG A 50 -2.57 8.23 -5.85
C ARG A 50 -2.09 7.41 -7.06
N GLU A 51 -1.00 7.80 -7.70
CA GLU A 51 -0.32 7.02 -8.74
C GLU A 51 0.23 5.70 -8.19
N THR A 52 0.88 5.74 -7.03
CA THR A 52 1.42 4.55 -6.37
C THR A 52 0.29 3.59 -6.01
N ALA A 53 -0.80 4.11 -5.43
CA ALA A 53 -2.01 3.35 -5.12
C ALA A 53 -2.62 2.72 -6.39
N GLN A 54 -2.73 3.48 -7.49
CA GLN A 54 -3.23 2.97 -8.77
C GLN A 54 -2.32 1.88 -9.35
N ARG A 55 -1.00 2.09 -9.35
CA ARG A 55 -0.02 1.11 -9.83
C ARG A 55 -0.10 -0.21 -9.08
N LEU A 56 -0.41 -0.13 -7.78
CA LEU A 56 -0.58 -1.31 -6.94
C LEU A 56 -2.01 -1.87 -6.99
N GLY A 57 -2.95 -1.22 -7.69
CA GLY A 57 -4.36 -1.65 -7.68
C GLY A 57 -5.03 -1.49 -6.32
N PHE A 58 -4.51 -0.62 -5.45
CA PHE A 58 -5.13 -0.30 -4.17
C PHE A 58 -6.48 0.37 -4.42
N ARG A 59 -7.55 -0.35 -4.07
CA ARG A 59 -8.93 0.16 -4.08
C ARG A 59 -9.30 0.54 -2.65
N PRO A 60 -9.50 1.84 -2.33
CA PRO A 60 -10.19 2.20 -1.11
C PRO A 60 -11.61 1.62 -1.17
N ASN A 61 -12.04 0.93 -0.11
CA ASN A 61 -13.38 0.38 0.03
C ASN A 61 -14.26 1.34 0.84
#